data_AF-A0A535K5K6-F1
#
_entry.id   AF-A0A535K5K6-F1
#
_cell.length_a   1.000
_cell.length_b   1.000
_cell.length_c   1.000
_cell.angle_alpha   90.00
_cell.angle_beta   90.00
_cell.angle_gamma   90.00
#
_symmetry.space_group_name_H-M   'P 1'
#
loop_
_entity.id
_entity.type
_entity.pdbx_description
1 polymer ?
#
loop_
_entity_poly.entity_id
_entity_poly.type
_entity_poly.pdbx_seq_one_letter_code
_entity_poly.pdbx_strand_id
1 'polypeptide(L)'
;AGLQGMAHSLRHVASLRLMCDPRDLGSVAEVRSITTQLPTVTVYEVYPGGVGFAARLHELHRELLDDASALVRDCPCAAGCPSCVGPLHLVEGAKDACLRLLEAGAGTGARDSAAQVRELLGAAEQRS
;
A
#
# COMPACT_ATOMS: atom_id res chain seq x y z
N ALA A 1 12.28 -5.48 -1.74
CA ALA A 1 11.72 -5.94 -0.45
C ALA A 1 10.88 -4.87 0.23
N GLY A 2 11.38 -3.65 0.47
CA GLY A 2 10.61 -2.59 1.16
C GLY A 2 9.21 -2.32 0.61
N LEU A 3 9.05 -2.10 -0.70
CA LEU A 3 7.73 -1.88 -1.33
C LEU A 3 6.76 -3.07 -1.17
N GLN A 4 7.28 -4.29 -1.28
CA GLN A 4 6.49 -5.52 -1.09
C GLN A 4 6.04 -5.65 0.37
N GLY A 5 6.92 -5.32 1.32
CA GLY A 5 6.58 -5.22 2.74
C GLY A 5 5.51 -4.18 2.99
N MET A 6 5.65 -3.00 2.40
CA MET A 6 4.68 -1.91 2.51
C MET A 6 3.31 -2.32 1.94
N ALA A 7 3.27 -2.99 0.78
CA ALA A 7 2.04 -3.51 0.20
C ALA A 7 1.34 -4.52 1.12
N HIS A 8 2.10 -5.46 1.70
CA HIS A 8 1.58 -6.43 2.65
C HIS A 8 1.03 -5.77 3.91
N SER A 9 1.81 -4.89 4.55
CA SER A 9 1.40 -4.19 5.77
C SER A 9 0.18 -3.31 5.55
N LEU A 10 0.14 -2.54 4.45
CA LEU A 10 -1.00 -1.68 4.11
C LEU A 10 -2.27 -2.49 3.88
N ARG A 11 -2.21 -3.57 3.09
CA ARG A 11 -3.36 -4.45 2.87
C ARG A 11 -3.87 -5.06 4.18
N HIS A 12 -2.95 -5.46 5.06
CA HIS A 12 -3.29 -6.05 6.35
C HIS A 12 -4.03 -5.04 7.25
N VAL A 13 -3.47 -3.84 7.43
CA VAL A 13 -4.12 -2.77 8.21
C VAL A 13 -5.43 -2.33 7.57
N ALA A 14 -5.49 -2.23 6.24
CA ALA A 14 -6.68 -1.88 5.50
C ALA A 14 -7.84 -2.84 5.78
N SER A 15 -7.60 -4.16 5.80
CA SER A 15 -8.64 -5.14 6.13
C SER A 15 -9.19 -4.96 7.55
N LEU A 16 -8.34 -4.58 8.50
CA LEU A 16 -8.77 -4.32 9.88
C LEU A 16 -9.58 -3.03 9.99
N ARG A 17 -9.15 -1.95 9.32
CA ARG A 17 -9.82 -0.65 9.34
C ARG A 17 -11.17 -0.66 8.63
N LEU A 18 -11.30 -1.43 7.55
CA LEU A 18 -12.54 -1.58 6.80
C LEU A 18 -13.43 -2.72 7.30
N MET A 19 -12.94 -3.51 8.27
CA MET A 19 -13.60 -4.73 8.76
C MET A 19 -14.01 -5.68 7.61
N CYS A 20 -13.20 -5.75 6.56
CA CYS A 20 -13.43 -6.64 5.42
C CYS A 20 -12.55 -7.89 5.50
N ASP A 21 -12.88 -8.91 4.70
CA ASP A 21 -12.01 -10.07 4.59
C ASP A 21 -10.72 -9.64 3.85
N PRO A 22 -9.53 -10.06 4.28
CA PRO A 22 -8.30 -9.74 3.54
C PRO A 22 -8.41 -10.07 2.05
N ARG A 23 -9.14 -11.13 1.66
CA ARG A 23 -9.35 -11.55 0.27
C ARG A 23 -10.15 -10.55 -0.56
N ASP A 24 -10.89 -9.63 0.06
CA ASP A 24 -11.62 -8.56 -0.65
C ASP A 24 -10.66 -7.48 -1.19
N LEU A 25 -9.44 -7.42 -0.63
CA LEU A 25 -8.41 -6.47 -1.02
C LEU A 25 -7.25 -7.16 -1.73
N GLY A 26 -6.75 -6.52 -2.78
CA GLY A 26 -5.51 -6.83 -3.46
C GLY A 26 -4.47 -5.74 -3.19
N SER A 27 -3.20 -6.09 -3.34
CA SER A 27 -2.11 -5.13 -3.28
C SER A 27 -1.02 -5.48 -4.27
N VAL A 28 -0.52 -4.50 -5.01
CA VAL A 28 0.60 -4.64 -5.94
C VAL A 28 1.66 -3.61 -5.61
N ALA A 29 2.93 -4.04 -5.62
CA ALA A 29 4.08 -3.18 -5.43
C ALA A 29 4.91 -3.13 -6.72
N GLU A 30 4.97 -1.95 -7.32
CA GLU A 30 5.68 -1.66 -8.55
C GLU A 30 6.92 -0.81 -8.24
N VAL A 31 8.11 -1.24 -8.68
CA VAL A 31 9.33 -0.43 -8.54
C VAL A 31 9.23 0.85 -9.39
N ARG A 32 8.53 0.77 -10.51
CA ARG A 32 8.20 1.89 -11.37
C ARG A 32 6.84 1.61 -11.99
N SER A 33 5.84 2.37 -11.59
CA SER A 33 4.51 2.25 -12.20
C SER A 33 4.53 2.79 -13.62
N ILE A 34 3.73 2.18 -14.49
CA ILE A 34 3.50 2.70 -15.84
C ILE A 34 2.80 4.06 -15.81
N THR A 35 1.97 4.29 -14.79
CA THR A 35 1.14 5.48 -14.65
C THR A 35 1.97 6.60 -14.06
N THR A 36 2.43 6.44 -12.82
CA THR A 36 3.11 7.51 -12.09
C THR A 36 4.59 7.67 -12.47
N GLN A 37 5.18 6.68 -13.15
CA GLN A 37 6.63 6.60 -13.42
C GLN A 37 7.49 6.59 -12.14
N LEU A 38 6.87 6.35 -10.97
CA LEU A 38 7.48 6.34 -9.66
C LEU A 38 7.26 4.99 -8.97
N PRO A 39 8.06 4.64 -7.95
CA PRO A 39 7.77 3.52 -7.06
C PRO A 39 6.37 3.67 -6.46
N THR A 40 5.51 2.68 -6.66
CA THR A 40 4.09 2.78 -6.32
C THR A 40 3.61 1.49 -5.66
N VAL A 41 2.84 1.65 -4.58
CA VAL A 41 2.08 0.58 -3.95
C VAL A 41 0.61 0.89 -4.15
N THR A 42 -0.10 -0.01 -4.82
CA THR A 42 -1.53 0.12 -5.10
C THR A 42 -2.28 -0.90 -4.27
N VAL A 43 -3.20 -0.43 -3.42
CA VAL A 43 -4.18 -1.28 -2.71
C VAL A 43 -5.52 -1.06 -3.38
N TYR A 44 -6.17 -2.15 -3.79
CA TYR A 44 -7.40 -2.10 -4.56
C TYR A 44 -8.39 -3.14 -4.07
N GLU A 45 -9.64 -2.93 -4.41
CA GLU A 45 -10.72 -3.85 -4.16
C GLU A 45 -10.81 -4.88 -5.29
N VAL A 46 -10.92 -6.17 -4.95
CA VAL A 46 -10.97 -7.26 -5.95
C VAL A 46 -12.39 -7.50 -6.46
N TYR A 47 -13.41 -7.05 -5.73
CA TYR A 47 -14.80 -7.31 -6.06
C TYR A 47 -15.23 -6.62 -7.37
N PRO A 48 -15.78 -7.37 -8.35
CA PRO A 48 -16.26 -6.81 -9.60
C PRO A 48 -17.39 -5.79 -9.39
N GLY A 49 -17.24 -4.59 -9.96
CA GLY A 49 -18.23 -3.51 -9.84
C GLY A 49 -18.02 -2.59 -8.64
N GLY A 50 -17.18 -2.97 -7.67
CA GLY A 50 -16.83 -2.15 -6.51
C GLY A 50 -17.97 -1.95 -5.50
N VAL A 51 -17.72 -2.26 -4.23
CA VAL A 51 -18.63 -2.01 -3.10
C VAL A 51 -18.25 -0.74 -2.33
N GLY A 52 -17.12 -0.11 -2.70
CA GLY A 52 -16.72 1.21 -2.17
C GLY A 52 -15.52 1.18 -1.23
N PHE A 53 -14.82 0.04 -1.09
CA PHE A 53 -13.62 -0.03 -0.25
C PHE A 53 -12.52 0.86 -0.79
N ALA A 54 -12.32 0.92 -2.11
CA ALA A 54 -11.31 1.78 -2.72
C ALA A 54 -11.48 3.27 -2.35
N ALA A 55 -12.72 3.78 -2.35
CA ALA A 55 -13.00 5.16 -1.95
C ALA A 55 -12.66 5.38 -0.47
N ARG A 56 -13.07 4.44 0.40
CA ARG A 56 -12.78 4.53 1.83
C ARG A 56 -11.29 4.40 2.15
N LEU A 57 -10.55 3.57 1.42
CA LEU A 57 -9.09 3.46 1.52
C LEU A 57 -8.41 4.80 1.22
N HIS A 58 -8.89 5.52 0.21
CA HIS A 58 -8.35 6.82 -0.16
C HIS A 58 -8.62 7.87 0.95
N GLU A 59 -9.83 7.89 1.52
CA GLU A 59 -10.16 8.78 2.65
C GLU A 59 -9.27 8.50 3.87
N LEU A 60 -9.05 7.22 4.19
CA LEU A 60 -8.26 6.78 5.35
C LEU A 60 -6.76 6.69 5.06
N HIS A 61 -6.29 7.14 3.89
CA HIS A 61 -4.94 6.85 3.41
C HIS A 61 -3.83 7.22 4.40
N ARG A 62 -3.93 8.38 5.06
CA ARG A 62 -2.94 8.80 6.07
C ARG A 62 -2.95 7.90 7.29
N GLU A 63 -4.13 7.59 7.82
CA GLU A 63 -4.28 6.71 8.97
C GLU A 63 -3.77 5.29 8.68
N LEU A 64 -3.97 4.81 7.44
CA LEU A 64 -3.44 3.52 7.01
C LEU A 64 -1.91 3.50 6.98
N LEU A 65 -1.27 4.58 6.53
CA LEU A 65 0.19 4.70 6.54
C LEU A 65 0.74 4.76 7.97
N ASP A 66 0.10 5.53 8.85
CA ASP A 66 0.51 5.68 10.24
C ASP A 66 0.38 4.35 11.00
N ASP A 67 -0.74 3.66 10.84
CA ASP A 67 -0.98 2.34 11.44
C ASP A 67 -0.05 1.26 10.88
N ALA A 68 0.20 1.25 9.57
CA ALA A 68 1.14 0.31 8.98
C ALA A 68 2.56 0.57 9.48
N SER A 69 2.95 1.84 9.64
CA SER A 69 4.23 2.22 10.25
C SER A 69 4.32 1.71 11.69
N ALA A 70 3.27 1.92 12.49
CA ALA A 70 3.20 1.43 13.86
C ALA A 70 3.28 -0.10 13.94
N LEU A 71 2.51 -0.81 13.09
CA LEU A 71 2.55 -2.28 12.99
C LEU A 71 3.97 -2.80 12.74
N VAL A 72 4.68 -2.22 11.77
CA VAL A 72 6.03 -2.66 11.41
C VAL A 72 7.04 -2.31 12.51
N ARG A 73 6.95 -1.10 13.07
CA ARG A 73 7.86 -0.62 14.12
C ARG A 73 7.73 -1.42 15.41
N ASP A 74 6.50 -1.67 15.85
CA ASP A 74 6.22 -2.28 17.16
C ASP A 74 6.32 -3.82 17.12
N CYS A 75 6.42 -4.40 15.92
CA CYS A 75 6.63 -5.84 15.76
C CYS A 75 8.00 -6.26 16.34
N PRO A 76 8.08 -7.28 17.22
CA PRO A 76 9.32 -7.68 17.89
C PRO A 76 10.32 -8.44 16.99
N CYS A 77 9.97 -8.71 15.73
CA CYS A 77 10.86 -9.42 14.81
C CYS A 77 12.07 -8.57 14.39
N ALA A 78 13.21 -9.21 14.14
CA ALA A 78 14.42 -8.53 13.67
C ALA A 78 14.38 -8.24 12.16
N ALA A 79 14.12 -9.26 11.33
CA ALA A 79 14.23 -9.16 9.87
C ALA A 79 12.89 -8.95 9.13
N GLY A 80 11.76 -9.01 9.85
CA GLY A 80 10.42 -9.09 9.28
C GLY A 80 9.76 -10.45 9.49
N CYS A 81 8.44 -10.50 9.52
CA CYS A 81 7.67 -11.75 9.64
C CYS A 81 6.33 -11.65 8.90
N PRO A 82 5.63 -12.78 8.67
CA PRO A 82 4.31 -12.79 8.01
C PRO A 82 3.26 -11.87 8.64
N SER A 83 3.40 -11.54 9.93
CA SER A 83 2.48 -10.66 10.65
C SER A 83 2.74 -9.17 10.44
N CYS A 84 3.92 -8.75 9.98
CA CYS A 84 4.23 -7.33 9.76
C CYS A 84 4.46 -7.02 8.28
N VAL A 85 5.61 -7.39 7.73
CA VAL A 85 6.04 -7.10 6.34
C VAL A 85 5.82 -8.27 5.38
N GLY A 86 5.19 -9.34 5.86
CA GLY A 86 4.96 -10.55 5.06
C GLY A 86 6.14 -11.54 5.10
N PRO A 87 6.15 -12.55 4.21
CA PRO A 87 7.14 -13.63 4.21
C PRO A 87 8.50 -13.19 3.62
N LEU A 88 9.04 -12.06 4.09
CA LEU A 88 10.30 -11.46 3.61
C LEU A 88 11.47 -11.63 4.59
N HIS A 89 11.33 -12.47 5.62
CA HIS A 89 12.30 -12.68 6.70
C HIS A 89 13.70 -13.14 6.24
N LEU A 90 13.83 -13.67 5.02
CA LEU A 90 15.11 -14.08 4.43
C LEU A 90 15.83 -12.95 3.68
N VAL A 91 15.17 -11.80 3.50
CA VAL A 91 15.77 -10.65 2.80
C VAL A 91 16.28 -9.65 3.84
N GLU A 92 17.60 -9.48 3.89
CA GLU A 92 18.25 -8.57 4.80
C GLU A 92 17.74 -7.13 4.63
N GLY A 93 17.48 -6.44 5.75
CA GLY A 93 16.98 -5.06 5.75
C GLY A 93 15.54 -4.89 5.24
N ALA A 94 14.77 -5.97 5.00
CA ALA A 94 13.40 -5.85 4.51
C ALA A 94 12.49 -5.03 5.45
N LYS A 95 12.57 -5.28 6.76
CA LYS A 95 11.83 -4.54 7.78
C LYS A 95 12.18 -3.05 7.78
N ASP A 96 13.48 -2.74 7.85
CA ASP A 96 13.95 -1.34 7.90
C ASP A 96 13.62 -0.56 6.64
N ALA A 97 13.78 -1.20 5.46
CA ALA A 97 13.41 -0.59 4.19
C ALA A 97 11.90 -0.34 4.10
N CYS A 98 11.07 -1.27 4.60
CA CYS A 98 9.62 -1.10 4.65
C CYS A 98 9.25 0.10 5.55
N LEU A 99 9.78 0.14 6.77
CA LEU A 99 9.48 1.20 7.74
C LEU A 99 9.85 2.58 7.22
N ARG A 100 11.05 2.73 6.62
CA ARG A 100 11.48 4.00 6.01
C ARG A 100 10.55 4.48 4.90
N LEU A 101 10.05 3.57 4.06
CA LEU A 101 9.13 3.92 2.98
C LEU A 101 7.76 4.34 3.50
N LEU A 102 7.25 3.65 4.54
CA LEU A 102 6.00 4.00 5.20
C LEU A 102 6.08 5.38 5.87
N GLU A 103 7.15 5.66 6.60
CA GLU A 103 7.39 6.95 7.27
C GLU A 103 7.58 8.09 6.25
N ALA A 104 8.29 7.84 5.15
CA ALA A 104 8.44 8.81 4.07
C ALA A 104 7.09 9.13 3.42
N GLY A 105 6.26 8.10 3.17
CA GLY A 105 4.92 8.26 2.61
C GLY A 105 3.95 9.05 3.49
N ALA A 106 4.07 8.95 4.82
CA ALA A 106 3.24 9.71 5.76
C ALA A 106 3.59 11.21 5.79
N GLY A 107 4.85 11.57 5.53
CA GLY A 107 5.36 12.94 5.57
C GLY A 107 5.14 13.74 4.28
N THR A 108 5.26 13.11 3.11
CA THR A 108 4.82 13.71 1.85
C THR A 108 3.31 13.51 1.73
N GLY A 109 2.53 14.54 2.04
CA GLY A 109 1.09 14.54 1.75
C GLY A 109 0.89 13.97 0.35
N ALA A 110 0.17 12.85 0.26
CA ALA A 110 -0.10 12.12 -0.97
C ALA A 110 -0.42 13.15 -2.05
N ARG A 111 0.52 13.37 -2.98
CA ARG A 111 0.28 14.25 -4.11
C ARG A 111 -0.84 13.60 -4.88
N ASP A 112 -2.04 14.11 -4.62
CA ASP A 112 -3.34 13.76 -5.17
C ASP A 112 -3.31 12.52 -6.08
N SER A 113 -3.00 11.35 -5.50
CA SER A 113 -2.65 10.18 -6.30
C SER A 113 -3.87 9.69 -7.06
N ALA A 114 -5.07 9.94 -6.53
CA ALA A 114 -6.33 9.76 -7.24
C ALA A 114 -6.52 10.75 -8.40
N ALA A 115 -6.18 12.03 -8.25
CA ALA A 115 -6.26 12.99 -9.35
C ALA A 115 -5.22 12.69 -10.44
N GLN A 116 -3.97 12.39 -10.04
CA GLN A 116 -2.90 12.01 -10.96
C GLN A 116 -3.24 10.69 -11.68
N VAL A 117 -3.77 9.68 -10.98
CA VAL A 117 -4.22 8.43 -11.60
C VAL A 117 -5.43 8.66 -12.51
N ARG A 118 -6.41 9.48 -12.14
CA ARG A 118 -7.56 9.82 -13.01
C ARG A 118 -7.13 10.55 -14.27
N GLU A 119 -6.24 11.53 -14.16
CA GLU A 119 -5.70 12.28 -15.29
C GLU A 119 -4.92 11.35 -16.25
N LEU A 120 -4.12 10.43 -15.70
CA LEU A 120 -3.33 9.50 -16.48
C LEU A 120 -4.14 8.33 -17.07
N LEU A 121 -5.19 7.85 -16.38
CA LEU A 121 -6.12 6.85 -16.91
C LEU A 121 -7.00 7.45 -18.02
N GLY A 122 -7.47 8.70 -17.86
CA GLY A 122 -8.17 9.42 -18.91
C GLY A 122 -7.31 9.62 -20.17
N ALA A 123 -5.99 9.80 -20.01
CA ALA A 123 -5.05 9.86 -21.13
C ALA A 123 -4.74 8.48 -21.76
N ALA A 124 -4.97 7.38 -21.05
CA ALA A 124 -4.80 6.01 -21.54
C ALA A 124 -6.04 5.50 -22.31
N GLU A 125 -7.25 5.87 -21.89
CA GLU A 125 -8.50 5.50 -22.58
C GLU A 125 -8.67 6.21 -23.94
N GLN A 126 -8.03 7.37 -24.14
CA GLN A 126 -8.12 8.15 -25.39
C GLN A 126 -7.13 7.71 -26.49
N ARG A 127 -6.36 6.63 -26.26
CA ARG A 127 -5.41 6.07 -27.24
C ARG A 127 -5.85 4.70 -27.80
N SER A 128 -7.10 4.30 -27.57
CA SER A 128 -7.70 3.09 -28.14
C SER A 128 -8.68 3.39 -29.26
#